data_AF-A0A4R8L9K7-F1
#
_entry.id   AF-A0A4R8L9K7-F1
#
_cell.length_a   1.000
_cell.length_b   1.000
_cell.length_c   1.000
_cell.angle_alpha   90.00
_cell.angle_beta   90.00
_cell.angle_gamma   90.00
#
_symmetry.space_group_name_H-M   'P 1'
#
loop_
_entity.id
_entity.type
_entity.pdbx_description
1 polymer ?
#
loop_
_entity_poly.entity_id
_entity_poly.type
_entity_poly.pdbx_seq_one_letter_code
_entity_poly.pdbx_strand_id
1 'polypeptide(L)'
;MSRKVFVACLLGAVIAMPAFAQTPHRTNPMKMKCEDFIAVDEAYRPAVVYYLAGVDKMGIAETDTMTVDTATPIAALVAECQKTPKASLRTKVRTMYKSGQLALFDHH
;
A
#
# COMPACT_ATOMS: atom_id res chain seq x y z
N MET A 1 -10.58 -60.73 -5.57
CA MET A 1 -9.15 -60.79 -5.21
C MET A 1 -8.37 -60.99 -6.51
N SER A 2 -7.40 -60.16 -6.89
CA SER A 2 -6.18 -59.92 -6.13
C SER A 2 -5.59 -58.52 -6.34
N ARG A 3 -5.16 -57.98 -5.21
CA ARG A 3 -4.54 -56.70 -4.89
C ARG A 3 -3.15 -56.59 -5.56
N LYS A 4 -2.88 -55.53 -6.33
CA LYS A 4 -1.51 -55.10 -6.63
C LYS A 4 -1.37 -53.60 -6.43
N VAL A 5 -0.31 -53.28 -5.70
CA VAL A 5 -0.01 -52.05 -4.98
C VAL A 5 0.72 -51.07 -5.89
N PHE A 6 0.34 -49.79 -5.75
CA PHE A 6 1.08 -48.53 -5.95
C PHE A 6 2.43 -48.55 -6.68
N VAL A 7 2.54 -47.68 -7.70
CA VAL A 7 3.66 -46.75 -7.83
C VAL A 7 3.12 -45.39 -8.27
N ALA A 8 3.15 -44.42 -7.35
CA ALA A 8 2.83 -43.02 -7.61
C ALA A 8 4.06 -42.33 -8.23
N CYS A 9 3.98 -41.91 -9.49
CA CYS A 9 4.89 -40.91 -10.05
C CYS A 9 4.24 -39.53 -9.94
N LEU A 10 4.38 -38.91 -8.77
CA LEU A 10 4.20 -37.46 -8.63
C LEU A 10 5.36 -36.76 -9.33
N LEU A 11 5.23 -36.57 -10.65
CA LEU A 11 6.06 -35.63 -11.41
C LEU A 11 5.58 -34.22 -11.08
N GLY A 12 6.02 -33.71 -9.92
CA GLY A 12 5.93 -32.30 -9.56
C GLY A 12 6.88 -31.50 -10.44
N ALA A 13 6.42 -31.16 -11.66
CA ALA A 13 7.02 -30.09 -12.42
C ALA A 13 6.67 -28.78 -11.70
N VAL A 14 7.56 -28.33 -10.81
CA VAL A 14 7.54 -26.95 -10.31
C VAL A 14 7.90 -26.08 -11.51
N ILE A 15 6.88 -25.63 -12.23
CA ILE A 15 7.04 -24.59 -13.23
C ILE A 15 7.43 -23.34 -12.43
N ALA A 16 8.73 -23.08 -12.31
CA ALA A 16 9.22 -21.79 -11.85
C ALA A 16 8.71 -20.77 -12.86
N MET A 17 7.59 -20.12 -12.54
CA MET A 17 7.07 -19.03 -13.35
C MET A 17 8.18 -17.98 -13.42
N PRO A 18 8.74 -17.67 -14.61
CA PRO A 18 9.65 -16.55 -14.71
C PRO A 18 8.85 -15.34 -14.25
N ALA A 19 9.28 -14.70 -13.17
CA ALA A 19 8.76 -13.41 -12.80
C ALA A 19 9.07 -12.48 -13.97
N PHE A 20 8.08 -12.25 -14.84
CA PHE A 20 8.21 -11.31 -15.94
C PHE A 20 8.67 -10.00 -15.32
N ALA A 21 9.85 -9.52 -15.70
CA ALA A 21 10.37 -8.24 -15.25
C ALA A 21 9.36 -7.15 -15.67
N GLN A 22 8.51 -6.72 -14.74
CA GLN A 22 7.55 -5.67 -14.99
C GLN A 22 8.35 -4.38 -15.19
N THR A 23 8.13 -3.71 -16.31
CA THR A 23 8.68 -2.36 -16.52
C THR A 23 8.28 -1.48 -15.34
N PRO A 24 9.22 -0.75 -14.71
CA PRO A 24 8.91 0.03 -13.52
C PRO A 24 7.78 1.03 -13.82
N HIS A 25 6.63 0.84 -13.18
CA HIS A 25 5.52 1.80 -13.29
C HIS A 25 5.92 3.08 -12.57
N ARG A 26 5.99 4.19 -13.31
CA ARG A 26 6.28 5.50 -12.73
C ARG A 26 5.00 6.31 -12.60
N THR A 27 4.83 6.89 -11.44
CA THR A 27 3.69 7.75 -11.12
C THR A 27 4.14 8.89 -10.23
N ASN A 28 3.38 9.99 -10.23
CA ASN A 28 3.61 11.12 -9.35
C ASN A 28 2.52 11.14 -8.27
N PRO A 29 2.82 10.74 -7.02
CA PRO A 29 1.87 10.75 -5.92
C PRO A 29 1.13 12.08 -5.72
N MET A 30 1.78 13.22 -6.01
CA MET A 30 1.19 14.55 -5.86
C MET A 30 0.03 14.81 -6.84
N LYS A 31 -0.07 14.02 -7.91
CA LYS A 31 -1.11 14.13 -8.93
C LYS A 31 -2.17 13.03 -8.84
N MET A 32 -2.01 12.07 -7.92
CA MET A 32 -2.92 10.95 -7.77
C MET A 32 -4.30 11.39 -7.27
N LYS A 33 -5.32 10.72 -7.80
CA LYS A 33 -6.66 10.64 -7.20
C LYS A 33 -6.73 9.48 -6.21
N CYS A 34 -7.78 9.46 -5.41
CA CYS A 34 -8.07 8.36 -4.49
C CYS A 34 -8.21 7.00 -5.21
N GLU A 35 -8.79 6.97 -6.41
CA GLU A 35 -8.90 5.75 -7.21
C GLU A 35 -7.52 5.22 -7.67
N ASP A 36 -6.59 6.11 -8.04
CA ASP A 36 -5.22 5.73 -8.39
C ASP A 36 -4.51 5.09 -7.18
N PHE A 37 -4.72 5.64 -5.99
CA PHE A 37 -4.14 5.11 -4.74
C PHE A 37 -4.68 3.71 -4.39
N ILE A 38 -5.98 3.49 -4.55
CA ILE A 38 -6.60 2.18 -4.27
C ILE A 38 -6.01 1.11 -5.19
N ALA A 39 -5.70 1.47 -6.44
CA ALA A 39 -5.07 0.58 -7.42
C ALA A 39 -3.58 0.30 -7.16
N VAL A 40 -2.93 1.05 -6.27
CA VAL A 40 -1.56 0.73 -5.82
C VAL A 40 -1.61 -0.55 -4.99
N ASP A 41 -0.67 -1.46 -5.27
CA ASP A 41 -0.47 -2.67 -4.48
C ASP A 41 -0.37 -2.31 -2.99
N GLU A 42 -1.02 -3.11 -2.15
CA GLU A 42 -1.18 -2.81 -0.72
C GLU A 42 0.17 -2.62 -0.03
N ALA A 43 1.20 -3.36 -0.44
CA ALA A 43 2.55 -3.27 0.11
C ALA A 43 3.23 -1.93 -0.20
N TYR A 44 2.83 -1.23 -1.26
CA TYR A 44 3.40 0.07 -1.66
C TYR A 44 2.56 1.27 -1.24
N ARG A 45 1.31 1.08 -0.78
CA ARG A 45 0.46 2.17 -0.29
C ARG A 45 1.12 3.00 0.83
N PRO A 46 1.79 2.41 1.86
CA PRO A 46 2.46 3.20 2.88
C PRO A 46 3.51 4.14 2.30
N ALA A 47 4.31 3.66 1.35
CA ALA A 47 5.36 4.47 0.71
C ALA A 47 4.79 5.69 -0.02
N VAL A 48 3.64 5.55 -0.69
CA VAL A 48 2.95 6.68 -1.33
C VAL A 48 2.53 7.72 -0.31
N VAL A 49 1.98 7.30 0.83
CA VAL A 49 1.52 8.23 1.87
C VAL A 49 2.69 8.90 2.58
N TYR A 50 3.76 8.17 2.91
CA TYR A 50 4.99 8.75 3.46
C TYR A 50 5.65 9.75 2.51
N TYR A 51 5.66 9.46 1.21
CA TYR A 51 6.14 10.41 0.20
C TYR A 51 5.33 11.71 0.23
N LEU A 52 3.99 11.62 0.24
CA LEU A 52 3.13 12.80 0.31
C LEU A 52 3.37 13.58 1.60
N ALA A 53 3.52 12.89 2.73
CA ALA A 53 3.76 13.50 4.02
C ALA A 53 5.07 14.29 4.07
N GLY A 54 6.14 13.70 3.55
CA GLY A 54 7.46 14.33 3.48
C GLY A 54 7.52 15.50 2.49
N VAL A 55 7.02 15.31 1.27
CA VAL A 55 7.06 16.36 0.22
C VAL A 55 6.20 17.56 0.59
N ASP A 56 5.03 17.31 1.19
CA ASP A 56 4.09 18.36 1.55
C ASP A 56 4.40 19.01 2.91
N LYS A 57 5.47 18.55 3.59
CA LYS A 57 5.92 18.99 4.92
C LYS A 57 4.73 19.13 5.87
N MET A 58 4.02 18.03 6.12
CA MET A 58 2.80 18.02 6.92
C MET A 58 3.03 18.32 8.43
N GLY A 59 3.93 19.23 8.77
CA GLY A 59 4.32 19.54 10.15
C GLY A 59 5.30 18.54 10.75
N ILE A 60 5.82 17.60 9.95
CA ILE A 60 6.74 16.57 10.41
C ILE A 60 8.13 17.16 10.69
N ALA A 61 8.66 16.91 11.88
CA ALA A 61 9.98 17.30 12.35
C ALA A 61 10.93 16.08 12.44
N GLU A 62 12.23 16.34 12.52
CA GLU A 62 13.25 15.29 12.68
C GLU A 62 13.14 14.54 14.01
N THR A 63 12.47 15.14 15.00
CA THR A 63 12.21 14.57 16.33
C THR A 63 10.97 13.69 16.37
N ASP A 64 10.14 13.70 15.33
CA ASP A 64 8.92 12.90 15.28
C ASP A 64 9.25 11.41 15.09
N THR A 65 8.41 10.55 15.66
CA THR A 65 8.48 9.12 15.40
C THR A 65 7.48 8.73 14.33
N MET A 66 7.85 7.77 13.47
CA MET A 66 6.96 7.25 12.44
C MET A 66 6.34 5.91 12.88
N THR A 67 5.08 5.69 12.50
CA THR A 67 4.40 4.42 12.73
C THR A 67 4.88 3.35 11.75
N VAL A 68 5.57 2.30 12.21
CA VAL A 68 6.01 1.21 11.32
C VAL A 68 4.84 0.29 10.92
N ASP A 69 3.92 0.00 11.86
CA ASP A 69 2.70 -0.76 11.56
C ASP A 69 1.61 0.16 11.00
N THR A 70 1.62 0.26 9.67
CA THR A 70 0.72 1.14 8.94
C THR A 70 -0.58 0.49 8.50
N ALA A 71 -0.84 -0.78 8.83
CA ALA A 71 -1.99 -1.51 8.29
C ALA A 71 -3.32 -0.79 8.60
N THR A 72 -3.53 -0.43 9.87
CA THR A 72 -4.73 0.28 10.33
C THR A 72 -4.88 1.69 9.73
N PRO A 73 -3.90 2.61 9.84
CA PRO A 73 -4.05 3.96 9.30
C PRO A 73 -4.20 3.96 7.77
N ILE A 74 -3.55 3.05 7.05
CA ILE A 74 -3.69 2.93 5.60
C ILE A 74 -5.06 2.36 5.22
N ALA A 75 -5.57 1.36 5.95
CA ALA A 75 -6.92 0.85 5.74
C ALA A 75 -7.99 1.95 5.92
N ALA A 76 -7.82 2.83 6.92
CA ALA A 76 -8.71 3.97 7.14
C ALA A 76 -8.69 4.95 5.94
N LEU A 77 -7.50 5.26 5.39
CA LEU A 77 -7.37 6.10 4.20
C LEU A 77 -8.01 5.44 2.96
N VAL A 78 -7.82 4.13 2.77
CA VAL A 78 -8.45 3.38 1.68
C VAL A 78 -9.96 3.47 1.77
N ALA A 79 -10.55 3.24 2.96
CA ALA A 79 -11.99 3.35 3.17
C ALA A 79 -12.52 4.76 2.86
N GLU A 80 -11.78 5.81 3.24
CA GLU A 80 -12.13 7.20 2.91
C GLU A 80 -12.00 7.52 1.41
N CYS A 81 -11.00 6.94 0.75
CA CYS A 81 -10.81 7.09 -0.68
C CYS A 81 -11.88 6.37 -1.50
N GLN A 82 -12.37 5.21 -1.05
CA GLN A 82 -13.48 4.50 -1.70
C GLN A 82 -14.77 5.34 -1.72
N LYS A 83 -15.01 6.16 -0.69
CA LYS A 83 -16.16 7.09 -0.65
C LYS A 83 -16.02 8.25 -1.65
N THR A 84 -14.79 8.60 -2.03
CA THR A 84 -14.49 9.80 -2.82
C THR A 84 -13.41 9.53 -3.89
N PRO A 85 -13.63 8.58 -4.82
CA PRO A 85 -12.58 8.05 -5.70
C PRO A 85 -11.90 9.13 -6.56
N LYS A 86 -12.65 10.15 -6.97
CA LYS A 86 -12.15 11.23 -7.83
C LYS A 86 -11.42 12.35 -7.09
N ALA A 87 -11.42 12.33 -5.76
CA ALA A 87 -10.79 13.35 -4.93
C ALA A 87 -9.26 13.29 -5.03
N SER A 88 -8.61 14.45 -4.82
CA SER A 88 -7.15 14.54 -4.71
C SER A 88 -6.66 13.73 -3.51
N LEU A 89 -5.74 12.79 -3.77
CA LEU A 89 -5.14 11.96 -2.73
C LEU A 89 -4.39 12.82 -1.71
N ARG A 90 -3.54 13.75 -2.17
CA ARG A 90 -2.78 14.65 -1.29
C ARG A 90 -3.70 15.43 -0.35
N THR A 91 -4.79 15.96 -0.89
CA THR A 91 -5.76 16.71 -0.09
C THR A 91 -6.40 15.82 0.96
N LYS A 92 -6.80 14.59 0.59
CA LYS A 92 -7.40 13.64 1.53
C LYS A 92 -6.41 13.26 2.65
N VAL A 93 -5.18 12.89 2.29
CA VAL A 93 -4.11 12.56 3.25
C VAL A 93 -3.88 13.72 4.23
N ARG A 94 -3.70 14.94 3.71
CA ARG A 94 -3.49 16.13 4.53
C ARG A 94 -4.66 16.40 5.48
N THR A 95 -5.89 16.29 4.99
CA THR A 95 -7.09 16.50 5.82
C THR A 95 -7.18 15.47 6.92
N MET A 96 -7.03 14.18 6.60
CA MET A 96 -7.09 13.11 7.59
C MET A 96 -5.98 13.24 8.63
N TYR A 97 -4.76 13.56 8.20
CA TYR A 97 -3.63 13.84 9.09
C TYR A 97 -3.94 14.97 10.08
N LYS A 98 -4.36 16.13 9.58
CA LYS A 98 -4.71 17.29 10.43
C LYS A 98 -5.86 17.03 11.40
N SER A 99 -6.75 16.10 11.06
CA SER A 99 -7.87 15.69 11.92
C SER A 99 -7.53 14.57 12.91
N GLY A 100 -6.31 14.03 12.87
CA GLY A 100 -5.89 12.88 13.69
C GLY A 100 -6.42 11.53 13.21
N GLN A 101 -7.18 11.48 12.11
CA GLN A 101 -7.71 10.24 11.54
C GLN A 101 -6.65 9.39 10.80
N LEU A 102 -5.49 9.98 10.52
CA LEU A 102 -4.35 9.31 9.89
C LEU A 102 -3.13 9.40 10.82
N ALA A 103 -3.06 8.48 11.79
CA ALA A 103 -1.97 8.38 12.74
C ALA A 103 -0.76 7.66 12.12
N LEU A 104 0.09 8.42 11.43
CA LEU A 104 1.35 7.94 10.82
C LEU A 104 2.61 8.49 11.49
N PHE A 105 2.45 9.54 12.28
CA PHE A 105 3.53 10.28 12.95
C PHE A 105 3.06 10.68 14.35
N ASP A 106 3.99 10.62 15.31
CA ASP A 106 3.79 11.11 16.68
C ASP A 106 4.73 12.27 16.94
N HIS A 107 4.16 13.37 17.43
CA HIS A 107 4.85 14.60 17.78
C HIS A 107 5.13 14.58 19.28
N HIS A 108 6.38 14.34 19.66
CA HIS A 108 6.83 14.39 21.05
C HIS A 108 7.43 15.75 21.42
#